data_AF-A0A167N5G5-F1
#
_entry.id   AF-A0A167N5G5-F1
#
_cell.length_a   1.000
_cell.length_b   1.000
_cell.length_c   1.000
_cell.angle_alpha   90.00
_cell.angle_beta   90.00
_cell.angle_gamma   90.00
#
_symmetry.space_group_name_H-M   'P 1'
#
loop_
_entity.id
_entity.type
_entity.pdbx_description
1 polymer ?
#
loop_
_entity_poly.entity_id
_entity_poly.type
_entity_poly.pdbx_seq_one_letter_code
_entity_poly.pdbx_strand_id
1 'polypeptide(L)'
;MFNSPIKTLSLALFCSAVISGCGSKGGSKSPSIELDSNKKVTTEENRYARRGRVIDGYVQGATVWLDLNNNKTKDADEPFVVSTDKGSYILELTEQQAKCASYVPTYVDVPVGAIDEDLGEVTKPYQMVLPPTLESLNDEALQHITPLTTVLWQSLVETPEFKDATCEQLIQSNEQREALLIVLEETTKQVIEHYNISEEQLFSDYIENGDEALQKLAEDIVKGLQASVEKYIELAKKYLNAREIRVLHYKGTPPNQPESDERVWYRKIYISSNEGDTLVDETARVDDSLKNVLFIHYDRKIKSIQLSGGHSYTQTVDVLINDPEDIGACVHHEKLTLNINDIQYEIDNWKLVQRESKDQTCDFDVDFSGAPNRDFSVSYNKNGVHYLAVFSQDTQSNTKEGLTDWYNMKDKLSLLELAVIAYYLDQSGFELNEDVTIPVSSWYKRVTDDSGESRVITSRFHDGRWTKQSYKSDGTYVLECSTDGENWTTECN
;
A
#
# COMPACT_ATOMS: atom_id res chain seq x y z
N MET A 1 10.50 14.84 -47.89
CA MET A 1 9.98 15.15 -49.24
C MET A 1 8.74 14.30 -49.45
N PHE A 2 7.63 14.91 -49.87
CA PHE A 2 6.29 14.36 -50.14
C PHE A 2 5.47 13.92 -48.93
N ASN A 3 4.16 14.11 -48.88
CA ASN A 3 3.25 15.21 -49.25
C ASN A 3 1.91 14.76 -48.65
N SER A 4 1.17 15.69 -48.07
CA SER A 4 -0.20 15.49 -47.60
C SER A 4 -1.14 15.06 -48.74
N PRO A 5 -2.32 14.52 -48.43
CA PRO A 5 -3.48 15.32 -48.82
C PRO A 5 -4.61 15.40 -47.78
N ILE A 6 -5.16 16.60 -47.77
CA ILE A 6 -6.41 17.10 -47.19
C ILE A 6 -7.62 16.35 -47.77
N LYS A 7 -8.63 16.07 -46.93
CA LYS A 7 -10.04 15.99 -47.35
C LYS A 7 -10.94 16.79 -46.40
N THR A 8 -11.47 17.87 -46.93
CA THR A 8 -12.62 18.67 -46.48
C THR A 8 -13.96 17.97 -46.77
N LEU A 9 -14.93 18.08 -45.85
CA LEU A 9 -16.38 18.08 -46.14
C LEU A 9 -17.13 18.74 -44.95
N SER A 10 -17.39 20.05 -45.00
CA SER A 10 -18.68 20.69 -45.33
C SER A 10 -19.82 20.53 -44.30
N LEU A 11 -19.80 21.44 -43.34
CA LEU A 11 -20.87 22.37 -42.92
C LEU A 11 -22.31 22.13 -43.44
N ALA A 12 -23.25 21.92 -42.52
CA ALA A 12 -24.66 22.27 -42.68
C ALA A 12 -25.10 23.19 -41.52
N LEU A 13 -25.83 24.24 -41.88
CA LEU A 13 -26.04 25.48 -41.15
C LEU A 13 -27.53 25.62 -40.76
N PHE A 14 -27.77 26.29 -39.63
CA PHE A 14 -28.98 26.99 -39.18
C PHE A 14 -30.26 26.22 -38.80
N CYS A 15 -30.63 26.38 -37.53
CA CYS A 15 -31.87 27.10 -37.22
C CYS A 15 -31.71 27.88 -35.91
N SER A 16 -31.59 29.20 -36.05
CA SER A 16 -31.68 30.16 -34.93
C SER A 16 -33.13 30.53 -34.69
N ALA A 17 -33.56 30.55 -33.44
CA ALA A 17 -34.66 31.37 -32.97
C ALA A 17 -34.13 32.25 -31.83
N VAL A 18 -34.15 33.56 -32.07
CA VAL A 18 -33.84 34.62 -31.12
C VAL A 18 -35.16 35.33 -30.83
N ILE A 19 -35.44 35.67 -29.58
CA ILE A 19 -35.67 37.06 -29.11
C ILE A 19 -36.27 37.08 -27.67
N SER A 20 -35.47 37.70 -26.79
CA SER A 20 -35.77 38.51 -25.58
C SER A 20 -36.63 37.93 -24.45
N GLY A 21 -36.33 38.13 -23.16
CA GLY A 21 -35.36 39.00 -22.50
C GLY A 21 -35.89 39.42 -21.13
N CYS A 22 -35.15 39.13 -20.07
CA CYS A 22 -35.12 39.82 -18.76
C CYS A 22 -33.87 39.23 -18.07
N GLY A 23 -32.77 39.94 -17.85
CA GLY A 23 -32.72 41.21 -17.14
C GLY A 23 -32.69 40.95 -15.64
N SER A 24 -31.65 40.29 -15.11
CA SER A 24 -31.27 40.43 -13.70
C SER A 24 -29.76 40.24 -13.53
N LYS A 25 -29.10 41.34 -13.16
CA LYS A 25 -27.73 41.38 -12.64
C LYS A 25 -27.74 40.71 -11.26
N GLY A 26 -27.05 39.58 -11.12
CA GLY A 26 -26.66 39.02 -9.84
C GLY A 26 -25.18 38.64 -9.94
N GLY A 27 -24.30 39.45 -9.37
CA GLY A 27 -22.88 39.16 -9.33
C GLY A 27 -22.62 38.00 -8.37
N SER A 28 -22.24 36.84 -8.90
CA SER A 28 -21.60 35.80 -8.11
C SER A 28 -20.21 36.30 -7.75
N LYS A 29 -20.04 36.69 -6.48
CA LYS A 29 -18.72 36.86 -5.88
C LYS A 29 -18.05 35.48 -5.86
N SER A 30 -16.95 35.34 -6.57
CA SER A 30 -15.93 34.35 -6.21
C SER A 30 -15.52 34.59 -4.75
N PRO A 31 -15.28 33.55 -3.94
CA PRO A 31 -14.76 33.74 -2.59
C PRO A 31 -13.35 34.33 -2.72
N SER A 32 -13.18 35.57 -2.26
CA SER A 32 -11.89 36.19 -2.05
C SER A 32 -11.47 35.94 -0.62
N ILE A 33 -10.37 35.21 -0.42
CA ILE A 33 -9.66 35.18 0.87
C ILE A 33 -9.20 36.61 1.16
N GLU A 34 -9.68 37.20 2.26
CA GLU A 34 -8.96 38.30 2.90
C GLU A 34 -7.69 37.70 3.54
N LEU A 35 -6.66 37.52 2.70
CA LEU A 35 -5.30 37.68 3.18
C LEU A 35 -5.28 39.07 3.81
N ASP A 36 -4.70 39.23 5.00
CA ASP A 36 -4.43 40.57 5.53
C ASP A 36 -3.78 41.40 4.40
N SER A 37 -4.59 42.31 3.85
CA SER A 37 -4.28 43.02 2.61
C SER A 37 -3.15 44.04 2.79
N ASN A 38 -2.58 44.10 4.00
CA ASN A 38 -1.33 44.80 4.29
C ASN A 38 -0.07 43.94 4.12
N LYS A 39 -0.15 42.64 3.82
CA LYS A 39 0.99 41.84 3.36
C LYS A 39 0.82 41.42 1.90
N LYS A 40 0.74 42.44 1.04
CA LYS A 40 0.96 42.32 -0.40
C LYS A 40 2.32 41.63 -0.61
N VAL A 41 2.37 40.57 -1.42
CA VAL A 41 3.63 39.96 -1.88
C VAL A 41 4.45 41.06 -2.56
N THR A 42 5.50 41.55 -1.89
CA THR A 42 6.28 42.69 -2.39
C THR A 42 7.80 42.51 -2.32
N THR A 43 8.33 41.32 -2.09
CA THR A 43 9.78 41.11 -2.12
C THR A 43 10.16 39.75 -2.69
N GLU A 44 11.32 39.69 -3.35
CA GLU A 44 12.09 38.49 -3.76
C GLU A 44 12.16 37.39 -2.66
N GLU A 45 11.89 37.74 -1.40
CA GLU A 45 11.94 36.89 -0.21
C GLU A 45 10.89 35.76 -0.17
N ASN A 46 9.82 35.83 -0.97
CA ASN A 46 8.70 34.87 -0.91
C ASN A 46 8.44 34.09 -2.21
N ARG A 47 9.36 34.18 -3.18
CA ARG A 47 9.30 33.47 -4.48
C ARG A 47 9.34 31.94 -4.34
N TYR A 48 9.83 31.46 -3.21
CA TYR A 48 10.04 30.06 -2.92
C TYR A 48 9.40 29.74 -1.58
N ALA A 49 8.07 29.74 -1.51
CA ALA A 49 7.40 29.40 -0.26
C ALA A 49 6.28 28.37 -0.49
N ARG A 50 6.18 27.44 0.45
CA ARG A 50 5.05 26.52 0.56
C ARG A 50 3.97 27.15 1.40
N ARG A 51 2.73 27.07 0.93
CA ARG A 51 1.57 27.70 1.56
C ARG A 51 0.45 26.70 1.68
N GLY A 52 -0.29 26.75 2.77
CA GLY A 52 -1.38 25.85 3.01
C GLY A 52 -1.97 26.04 4.39
N ARG A 53 -2.75 25.04 4.81
CA ARG A 53 -3.30 24.96 6.16
C ARG A 53 -2.99 23.58 6.74
N VAL A 54 -2.84 23.54 8.06
CA VAL A 54 -2.83 22.32 8.86
C VAL A 54 -4.28 22.04 9.26
N ILE A 55 -4.86 20.93 8.79
CA ILE A 55 -6.30 20.64 8.88
C ILE A 55 -6.56 19.24 9.43
N ASP A 56 -6.93 19.15 10.71
CA ASP A 56 -7.64 18.09 11.42
C ASP A 56 -9.05 18.64 11.78
N GLY A 57 -9.14 19.46 12.82
CA GLY A 57 -9.70 20.81 12.72
C GLY A 57 -8.61 21.79 12.29
N TYR A 58 -8.91 23.07 12.05
CA TYR A 58 -7.82 24.01 11.79
C TYR A 58 -6.87 24.06 13.01
N VAL A 59 -5.60 23.69 12.82
CA VAL A 59 -4.65 23.53 13.95
C VAL A 59 -3.71 24.71 14.06
N GLN A 60 -3.85 25.52 15.11
CA GLN A 60 -2.95 26.61 15.47
C GLN A 60 -1.84 26.14 16.43
N GLY A 61 -0.60 26.57 16.18
CA GLY A 61 0.55 26.29 17.04
C GLY A 61 1.31 25.00 16.72
N ALA A 62 1.03 24.38 15.57
CA ALA A 62 1.76 23.22 15.07
C ALA A 62 3.03 23.65 14.32
N THR A 63 4.11 22.86 14.41
CA THR A 63 5.38 23.16 13.71
C THR A 63 5.40 22.44 12.36
N VAL A 64 5.37 23.19 11.26
CA VAL A 64 5.49 22.69 9.88
C VAL A 64 6.94 22.76 9.45
N TRP A 65 7.51 21.67 8.92
CA TRP A 65 8.92 21.61 8.50
C TRP A 65 9.15 20.66 7.32
N LEU A 66 10.23 20.90 6.57
CA LEU A 66 10.60 20.10 5.40
C LEU A 66 11.70 19.10 5.78
N ASP A 67 11.44 17.81 5.59
CA ASP A 67 12.37 16.72 5.94
C ASP A 67 13.37 16.50 4.79
N LEU A 68 14.51 17.17 4.83
CA LEU A 68 15.48 17.21 3.74
C LEU A 68 16.30 15.91 3.61
N ASN A 69 16.34 15.09 4.66
CA ASN A 69 17.10 13.84 4.69
C ASN A 69 16.23 12.58 4.88
N ASN A 70 14.91 12.75 4.91
CA ASN A 70 13.90 11.71 5.07
C ASN A 70 14.09 10.84 6.33
N ASN A 71 14.60 11.45 7.42
CA ASN A 71 14.83 10.76 8.69
C ASN A 71 13.65 10.91 9.68
N LYS A 72 12.61 11.65 9.29
CA LYS A 72 11.36 11.88 10.07
C LYS A 72 11.57 12.62 11.40
N THR A 73 12.72 13.26 11.55
CA THR A 73 13.10 14.02 12.73
C THR A 73 13.52 15.41 12.30
N LYS A 74 12.90 16.44 12.88
CA LYS A 74 13.25 17.82 12.56
C LYS A 74 14.70 18.12 12.96
N ASP A 75 15.57 18.29 11.97
CA ASP A 75 16.96 18.64 12.14
C ASP A 75 17.19 20.16 12.21
N ALA A 76 18.40 20.56 12.62
CA ALA A 76 18.71 21.98 12.86
C ALA A 76 18.80 22.81 11.57
N ASP A 77 19.08 22.19 10.43
CA ASP A 77 19.24 22.79 9.11
C ASP A 77 17.96 22.76 8.27
N GLU A 78 16.87 22.22 8.81
CA GLU A 78 15.60 22.10 8.12
C GLU A 78 14.72 23.35 8.29
N PRO A 79 14.13 23.87 7.20
CA PRO A 79 13.27 25.03 7.27
C PRO A 79 11.97 24.68 7.98
N PHE A 80 11.49 25.58 8.84
CA PHE A 80 10.25 25.39 9.58
C PHE A 80 9.48 26.69 9.81
N VAL A 81 8.19 26.55 10.09
CA VAL A 81 7.28 27.62 10.48
C VAL A 81 6.26 27.08 11.49
N VAL A 82 5.63 27.96 12.27
CA VAL A 82 4.53 27.60 13.17
C VAL A 82 3.21 27.99 12.52
N SER A 83 2.24 27.08 12.50
CA SER A 83 0.89 27.36 12.00
C SER A 83 0.20 28.41 12.85
N THR A 84 -0.53 29.30 12.18
CA THR A 84 -1.18 30.46 12.79
C THR A 84 -2.71 30.27 12.79
N ASP A 85 -3.46 31.37 12.78
CA ASP A 85 -4.93 31.35 12.74
C ASP A 85 -5.44 30.49 11.58
N LYS A 86 -6.50 29.70 11.81
CA LYS A 86 -7.05 28.73 10.85
C LYS A 86 -6.02 27.75 10.29
N GLY A 87 -5.02 27.39 11.11
CA GLY A 87 -3.93 26.50 10.74
C GLY A 87 -3.06 27.01 9.59
N SER A 88 -3.15 28.28 9.23
CA SER A 88 -2.44 28.86 8.09
C SER A 88 -0.92 28.84 8.30
N TYR A 89 -0.18 28.43 7.28
CA TYR A 89 1.29 28.47 7.28
C TYR A 89 1.86 29.02 5.97
N ILE A 90 3.01 29.67 6.09
CA ILE A 90 3.85 30.10 4.96
C ILE A 90 5.28 29.69 5.29
N LEU A 91 5.74 28.58 4.71
CA LEU A 91 7.08 28.07 4.89
C LEU A 91 7.99 28.67 3.82
N GLU A 92 8.79 29.66 4.20
CA GLU A 92 9.78 30.29 3.32
C GLU A 92 10.97 29.35 3.10
N LEU A 93 11.38 29.20 1.85
CA LEU A 93 12.44 28.30 1.42
C LEU A 93 13.50 29.07 0.62
N THR A 94 14.73 28.58 0.69
CA THR A 94 15.75 28.95 -0.30
C THR A 94 15.44 28.32 -1.66
N GLU A 95 16.10 28.81 -2.72
CA GLU A 95 15.98 28.18 -4.05
C GLU A 95 16.28 26.67 -4.03
N GLN A 96 17.31 26.27 -3.30
CA GLN A 96 17.71 24.88 -3.23
C GLN A 96 16.66 24.04 -2.49
N GLN A 97 16.14 24.55 -1.37
CA GLN A 97 15.08 23.88 -0.62
C GLN A 97 13.77 23.82 -1.41
N ALA A 98 13.44 24.82 -2.24
CA ALA A 98 12.28 24.78 -3.12
C ALA A 98 12.38 23.66 -4.17
N LYS A 99 13.59 23.37 -4.67
CA LYS A 99 13.81 22.20 -5.54
C LYS A 99 13.63 20.90 -4.76
N CYS A 100 14.07 20.84 -3.51
CA CYS A 100 13.87 19.70 -2.63
C CYS A 100 12.39 19.45 -2.33
N ALA A 101 11.63 20.52 -2.14
CA ALA A 101 10.25 20.47 -1.69
C ALA A 101 9.40 19.49 -2.52
N SER A 102 9.57 19.48 -3.84
CA SER A 102 8.86 18.56 -4.74
C SER A 102 9.13 17.07 -4.47
N TYR A 103 10.27 16.71 -3.88
CA TYR A 103 10.74 15.33 -3.76
C TYR A 103 10.79 14.81 -2.32
N VAL A 104 10.63 15.68 -1.33
CA VAL A 104 10.70 15.31 0.09
C VAL A 104 9.42 15.68 0.84
N PRO A 105 9.02 14.91 1.87
CA PRO A 105 7.79 15.15 2.60
C PRO A 105 7.86 16.43 3.46
N THR A 106 6.70 16.99 3.77
CA THR A 106 6.55 18.08 4.74
C THR A 106 5.83 17.55 5.97
N TYR A 107 6.50 17.59 7.12
CA TYR A 107 5.96 17.13 8.38
C TYR A 107 5.33 18.28 9.17
N VAL A 108 4.40 17.91 10.03
CA VAL A 108 3.77 18.78 11.01
C VAL A 108 3.83 18.10 12.36
N ASP A 109 4.54 18.70 13.31
CA ASP A 109 4.48 18.31 14.71
C ASP A 109 3.34 19.08 15.38
N VAL A 110 2.34 18.36 15.87
CA VAL A 110 1.25 18.93 16.67
C VAL A 110 1.55 18.66 18.15
N PRO A 111 2.07 19.65 18.90
CA PRO A 111 2.43 19.46 20.30
C PRO A 111 1.21 19.54 21.22
N VAL A 112 1.38 19.08 22.47
CA VAL A 112 0.45 19.42 23.55
C VAL A 112 0.38 20.94 23.71
N GLY A 113 -0.84 21.48 23.79
CA GLY A 113 -1.09 22.92 23.90
C GLY A 113 -1.29 23.63 22.55
N ALA A 114 -1.16 22.94 21.42
CA ALA A 114 -1.72 23.41 20.16
C ALA A 114 -3.26 23.48 20.26
N ILE A 115 -3.89 24.31 19.44
CA ILE A 115 -5.36 24.47 19.42
C ILE A 115 -5.89 23.90 18.12
N ASP A 116 -6.71 22.87 18.22
CA ASP A 116 -7.59 22.40 17.16
C ASP A 116 -8.93 23.17 17.27
N GLU A 117 -9.35 23.85 16.20
CA GLU A 117 -10.56 24.69 16.24
C GLU A 117 -11.86 23.91 16.47
N ASP A 118 -11.89 22.60 16.16
CA ASP A 118 -13.07 21.75 16.34
C ASP A 118 -13.07 21.05 17.70
N LEU A 119 -11.90 20.57 18.14
CA LEU A 119 -11.74 19.73 19.35
C LEU A 119 -11.19 20.49 20.56
N GLY A 120 -10.67 21.70 20.38
CA GLY A 120 -10.04 22.52 21.40
C GLY A 120 -8.55 22.22 21.61
N GLU A 121 -8.06 22.35 22.84
CA GLU A 121 -6.64 22.14 23.13
C GLU A 121 -6.21 20.69 22.90
N VAL A 122 -5.12 20.51 22.14
CA VAL A 122 -4.50 19.20 21.89
C VAL A 122 -3.85 18.70 23.17
N THR A 123 -4.33 17.56 23.67
CA THR A 123 -3.83 16.93 24.92
C THR A 123 -2.84 15.79 24.69
N LYS A 124 -2.72 15.30 23.45
CA LYS A 124 -1.80 14.24 23.04
C LYS A 124 -1.09 14.66 21.76
N PRO A 125 0.25 14.61 21.71
CA PRO A 125 0.96 15.01 20.51
C PRO A 125 0.80 13.96 19.41
N TYR A 126 0.81 14.41 18.17
CA TYR A 126 0.80 13.57 16.97
C TYR A 126 1.54 14.29 15.84
N GLN A 127 1.84 13.55 14.77
CA GLN A 127 2.45 14.10 13.56
C GLN A 127 1.51 13.90 12.37
N MET A 128 1.49 14.89 11.49
CA MET A 128 0.86 14.79 10.17
C MET A 128 1.89 15.03 9.08
N VAL A 129 1.62 14.52 7.88
CA VAL A 129 2.57 14.59 6.77
C VAL A 129 1.84 14.90 5.47
N LEU A 130 2.44 15.78 4.67
CA LEU A 130 2.15 15.92 3.26
C LEU A 130 3.26 15.20 2.48
N PRO A 131 2.92 14.23 1.62
CA PRO A 131 3.89 13.53 0.79
C PRO A 131 4.57 14.48 -0.21
N PRO A 132 5.70 14.06 -0.82
CA PRO A 132 6.27 14.76 -1.95
C PRO A 132 5.23 15.01 -3.04
N THR A 133 5.13 16.25 -3.52
CA THR A 133 4.12 16.62 -4.52
C THR A 133 4.54 16.30 -5.95
N LEU A 134 5.83 16.05 -6.18
CA LEU A 134 6.48 15.87 -7.49
C LEU A 134 6.28 17.02 -8.51
N GLU A 135 5.47 18.00 -8.15
CA GLU A 135 5.27 19.24 -8.87
C GLU A 135 6.18 20.34 -8.32
N SER A 136 6.67 21.20 -9.21
CA SER A 136 7.35 22.43 -8.81
C SER A 136 6.40 23.32 -8.03
N LEU A 137 6.91 24.02 -7.01
CA LEU A 137 6.12 24.99 -6.27
C LEU A 137 5.53 26.04 -7.23
N ASN A 138 4.19 26.13 -7.23
CA ASN A 138 3.43 27.18 -7.89
C ASN A 138 2.95 28.15 -6.81
N ASP A 139 3.06 29.46 -7.07
CA ASP A 139 2.70 30.52 -6.12
C ASP A 139 1.20 30.51 -5.73
N GLU A 140 0.34 29.87 -6.54
CA GLU A 140 -1.11 29.79 -6.32
C GLU A 140 -1.59 28.46 -5.71
N ALA A 141 -0.77 27.41 -5.71
CA ALA A 141 -1.19 26.09 -5.24
C ALA A 141 -1.12 26.01 -3.69
N LEU A 142 -2.28 25.83 -3.06
CA LEU A 142 -2.34 25.53 -1.63
C LEU A 142 -2.05 24.06 -1.39
N GLN A 143 -1.12 23.79 -0.49
CA GLN A 143 -0.67 22.44 -0.13
C GLN A 143 -1.14 22.17 1.30
N HIS A 144 -2.38 21.70 1.45
CA HIS A 144 -2.92 21.41 2.77
C HIS A 144 -2.30 20.16 3.36
N ILE A 145 -2.04 20.18 4.67
CA ILE A 145 -1.51 19.04 5.41
C ILE A 145 -2.61 18.53 6.31
N THR A 146 -3.04 17.29 6.09
CA THR A 146 -4.23 16.71 6.73
C THR A 146 -3.97 15.29 7.23
N PRO A 147 -4.87 14.73 8.07
CA PRO A 147 -4.82 13.32 8.44
C PRO A 147 -4.88 12.41 7.20
N LEU A 148 -5.59 12.82 6.14
CA LEU A 148 -5.71 12.06 4.89
C LEU A 148 -4.38 11.99 4.14
N THR A 149 -3.68 13.13 3.98
CA THR A 149 -2.34 13.16 3.37
C THR A 149 -1.33 12.36 4.20
N THR A 150 -1.53 12.29 5.52
CA THR A 150 -0.71 11.50 6.43
C THR A 150 -0.86 10.01 6.19
N VAL A 151 -2.08 9.52 5.96
CA VAL A 151 -2.34 8.10 5.66
C VAL A 151 -1.74 7.69 4.31
N LEU A 152 -1.82 8.57 3.32
CA LEU A 152 -1.09 8.41 2.05
C LEU A 152 0.41 8.21 2.31
N TRP A 153 1.03 9.10 3.10
CA TRP A 153 2.46 8.99 3.39
C TRP A 153 2.83 7.75 4.22
N GLN A 154 2.03 7.39 5.23
CA GLN A 154 2.31 6.20 6.06
C GLN A 154 2.38 4.90 5.26
N SER A 155 1.61 4.82 4.18
CA SER A 155 1.56 3.65 3.32
C SER A 155 2.77 3.56 2.37
N LEU A 156 3.53 4.66 2.20
CA LEU A 156 4.71 4.78 1.31
C LEU A 156 6.07 4.61 2.00
N VAL A 157 6.16 5.00 3.26
CA VAL A 157 7.41 5.27 3.99
C VAL A 157 8.29 4.02 4.27
N GLU A 158 7.87 2.88 3.74
CA GLU A 158 8.47 1.57 4.02
C GLU A 158 9.21 0.99 2.82
N THR A 159 9.18 1.66 1.67
CA THR A 159 10.01 1.29 0.51
C THR A 159 11.50 1.59 0.80
N PRO A 160 12.39 0.59 0.82
CA PRO A 160 13.82 0.75 1.11
C PRO A 160 14.53 1.81 0.26
N GLU A 161 14.04 2.05 -0.95
CA GLU A 161 14.58 2.98 -1.93
C GLU A 161 14.47 4.44 -1.48
N PHE A 162 13.49 4.75 -0.62
CA PHE A 162 13.23 6.11 -0.12
C PHE A 162 13.69 6.34 1.31
N LYS A 163 13.75 5.28 2.10
CA LYS A 163 14.15 5.38 3.50
C LYS A 163 15.55 5.98 3.60
N ASP A 164 15.68 7.08 4.36
CA ASP A 164 16.92 7.82 4.58
C ASP A 164 17.56 8.43 3.29
N ALA A 165 16.81 8.48 2.18
CA ALA A 165 17.26 9.12 0.95
C ALA A 165 17.19 10.64 1.09
N THR A 166 18.33 11.32 0.90
CA THR A 166 18.38 12.78 1.01
C THR A 166 17.81 13.46 -0.23
N CYS A 167 17.35 14.70 -0.08
CA CYS A 167 16.94 15.53 -1.21
C CYS A 167 17.99 15.54 -2.34
N GLU A 168 19.28 15.67 -2.00
CA GLU A 168 20.34 15.73 -3.00
C GLU A 168 20.42 14.44 -3.82
N GLN A 169 20.25 13.29 -3.17
CA GLN A 169 20.23 11.98 -3.83
C GLN A 169 19.00 11.86 -4.75
N LEU A 170 17.83 12.24 -4.25
CA LEU A 170 16.57 12.19 -5.00
C LEU A 170 16.59 13.11 -6.23
N ILE A 171 17.16 14.32 -6.12
CA ILE A 171 17.29 15.23 -7.28
C ILE A 171 18.22 14.65 -8.36
N GLN A 172 19.29 13.95 -7.95
CA GLN A 172 20.30 13.44 -8.88
C GLN A 172 19.91 12.12 -9.54
N SER A 173 19.02 11.34 -8.92
CA SER A 173 18.62 10.02 -9.39
C SER A 173 17.28 10.04 -10.10
N ASN A 174 17.29 9.85 -11.44
CA ASN A 174 16.05 9.68 -12.20
C ASN A 174 15.31 8.40 -11.77
N GLU A 175 16.05 7.31 -11.53
CA GLU A 175 15.49 6.02 -11.13
C GLU A 175 14.74 6.12 -9.80
N GLN A 176 15.32 6.79 -8.79
CA GLN A 176 14.62 6.99 -7.51
C GLN A 176 13.39 7.89 -7.66
N ARG A 177 13.43 8.90 -8.54
CA ARG A 177 12.26 9.77 -8.79
C ARG A 177 11.14 9.03 -9.51
N GLU A 178 11.47 8.19 -10.48
CA GLU A 178 10.49 7.34 -11.17
C GLU A 178 9.88 6.32 -10.21
N ALA A 179 10.70 5.67 -9.37
CA ALA A 179 10.19 4.80 -8.32
C ALA A 179 9.30 5.57 -7.34
N LEU A 180 9.63 6.82 -6.99
CA LEU A 180 8.84 7.63 -6.06
C LEU A 180 7.46 7.93 -6.63
N LEU A 181 7.41 8.30 -7.91
CA LEU A 181 6.17 8.55 -8.63
C LEU A 181 5.30 7.30 -8.67
N ILE A 182 5.86 6.15 -9.06
CA ILE A 182 5.12 4.87 -9.13
C ILE A 182 4.51 4.53 -7.76
N VAL A 183 5.33 4.64 -6.71
CA VAL A 183 4.91 4.26 -5.35
C VAL A 183 3.85 5.24 -4.82
N LEU A 184 4.01 6.56 -5.04
CA LEU A 184 3.01 7.59 -4.74
C LEU A 184 1.68 7.35 -5.46
N GLU A 185 1.70 7.05 -6.76
CA GLU A 185 0.50 6.75 -7.54
C GLU A 185 -0.21 5.49 -7.05
N GLU A 186 0.54 4.41 -6.81
CA GLU A 186 -0.01 3.16 -6.31
C GLU A 186 -0.65 3.33 -4.94
N THR A 187 0.01 4.05 -4.05
CA THR A 187 -0.52 4.27 -2.71
C THR A 187 -1.70 5.23 -2.71
N THR A 188 -1.69 6.23 -3.59
CA THR A 188 -2.86 7.12 -3.78
C THR A 188 -4.08 6.29 -4.19
N LYS A 189 -3.93 5.35 -5.13
CA LYS A 189 -5.00 4.41 -5.52
C LYS A 189 -5.47 3.57 -4.33
N GLN A 190 -4.56 2.99 -3.55
CA GLN A 190 -4.91 2.18 -2.38
C GLN A 190 -5.68 2.97 -1.31
N VAL A 191 -5.28 4.22 -1.04
CA VAL A 191 -5.97 5.09 -0.08
C VAL A 191 -7.36 5.47 -0.59
N ILE A 192 -7.48 5.82 -1.87
CA ILE A 192 -8.75 6.12 -2.53
C ILE A 192 -9.70 4.93 -2.42
N GLU A 193 -9.24 3.71 -2.71
CA GLU A 193 -10.03 2.49 -2.63
C GLU A 193 -10.44 2.14 -1.19
N HIS A 194 -9.51 2.26 -0.23
CA HIS A 194 -9.77 1.91 1.17
C HIS A 194 -10.80 2.84 1.83
N TYR A 195 -10.65 4.15 1.61
CA TYR A 195 -11.50 5.17 2.23
C TYR A 195 -12.68 5.62 1.37
N ASN A 196 -12.72 5.20 0.10
CA ASN A 196 -13.74 5.59 -0.87
C ASN A 196 -13.88 7.11 -1.02
N ILE A 197 -12.74 7.79 -1.24
CA ILE A 197 -12.63 9.24 -1.44
C ILE A 197 -11.94 9.55 -2.77
N SER A 198 -12.16 10.72 -3.34
CA SER A 198 -11.43 11.15 -4.54
C SER A 198 -10.02 11.67 -4.22
N GLU A 199 -9.15 11.73 -5.24
CA GLU A 199 -7.83 12.37 -5.12
C GLU A 199 -7.95 13.87 -4.80
N GLU A 200 -8.95 14.56 -5.36
CA GLU A 200 -9.23 15.96 -5.00
C GLU A 200 -9.56 16.09 -3.52
N GLN A 201 -10.41 15.19 -3.00
CA GLN A 201 -10.77 15.16 -1.58
C GLN A 201 -9.56 14.94 -0.68
N LEU A 202 -8.61 14.07 -1.08
CA LEU A 202 -7.39 13.75 -0.34
C LEU A 202 -6.54 15.00 -0.01
N PHE A 203 -6.50 15.97 -0.91
CA PHE A 203 -5.72 17.21 -0.77
C PHE A 203 -6.56 18.47 -0.50
N SER A 204 -7.89 18.31 -0.35
CA SER A 204 -8.81 19.44 -0.19
C SER A 204 -8.82 20.05 1.21
N ASP A 205 -9.26 21.31 1.30
CA ASP A 205 -9.74 21.90 2.55
C ASP A 205 -11.19 21.46 2.78
N TYR A 206 -11.35 20.28 3.39
CA TYR A 206 -12.67 19.68 3.61
C TYR A 206 -13.54 20.47 4.59
N ILE A 207 -12.94 21.28 5.47
CA ILE A 207 -13.68 22.17 6.38
C ILE A 207 -14.27 23.34 5.58
N GLU A 208 -13.48 23.99 4.73
CA GLU A 208 -13.95 25.09 3.88
C GLU A 208 -15.00 24.62 2.86
N ASN A 209 -14.85 23.38 2.37
CA ASN A 209 -15.82 22.73 1.48
C ASN A 209 -17.10 22.26 2.17
N GLY A 210 -17.12 22.20 3.51
CA GLY A 210 -18.25 21.67 4.28
C GLY A 210 -18.48 20.17 4.09
N ASP A 211 -17.42 19.40 3.82
CA ASP A 211 -17.48 17.94 3.67
C ASP A 211 -17.41 17.28 5.05
N GLU A 212 -18.57 17.23 5.73
CA GLU A 212 -18.70 16.66 7.08
C GLU A 212 -18.28 15.19 7.15
N ALA A 213 -18.45 14.42 6.06
CA ALA A 213 -18.06 13.01 6.02
C ALA A 213 -16.53 12.88 6.01
N LEU A 214 -15.86 13.71 5.22
CA LEU A 214 -14.40 13.73 5.12
C LEU A 214 -13.75 14.31 6.38
N GLN A 215 -14.36 15.32 6.98
CA GLN A 215 -13.98 15.81 8.31
C GLN A 215 -14.08 14.70 9.35
N LYS A 216 -15.19 13.94 9.35
CA LYS A 216 -15.34 12.83 10.29
C LYS A 216 -14.30 11.73 10.11
N LEU A 217 -13.97 11.43 8.85
CA LEU A 217 -12.91 10.49 8.52
C LEU A 217 -11.54 10.99 9.02
N ALA A 218 -11.23 12.27 8.83
CA ALA A 218 -10.00 12.89 9.30
C ALA A 218 -9.86 12.79 10.83
N GLU A 219 -10.93 13.11 11.58
CA GLU A 219 -10.97 12.94 13.04
C GLU A 219 -10.69 11.49 13.47
N ASP A 220 -11.30 10.52 12.80
CA ASP A 220 -11.06 9.10 13.08
C ASP A 220 -9.59 8.75 12.83
N ILE A 221 -9.01 9.19 11.70
CA ILE A 221 -7.59 8.96 11.40
C ILE A 221 -6.71 9.51 12.52
N VAL A 222 -6.91 10.75 12.98
CA VAL A 222 -6.09 11.33 14.07
C VAL A 222 -6.25 10.56 15.36
N LYS A 223 -7.47 10.16 15.71
CA LYS A 223 -7.71 9.30 16.87
C LYS A 223 -6.89 8.01 16.78
N GLY A 224 -6.84 7.39 15.60
CA GLY A 224 -6.01 6.22 15.32
C GLY A 224 -4.50 6.49 15.41
N LEU A 225 -4.04 7.62 14.85
CA LEU A 225 -2.63 8.05 14.90
C LEU A 225 -2.16 8.23 16.34
N GLN A 226 -2.92 8.94 17.16
CA GLN A 226 -2.59 9.16 18.58
C GLN A 226 -2.49 7.83 19.35
N ALA A 227 -3.44 6.92 19.16
CA ALA A 227 -3.39 5.59 19.80
C ALA A 227 -2.20 4.74 19.30
N SER A 228 -1.83 4.88 18.04
CA SER A 228 -0.68 4.18 17.44
C SER A 228 0.64 4.64 18.04
N VAL A 229 0.82 5.96 18.24
CA VAL A 229 2.01 6.53 18.91
C VAL A 229 2.10 6.04 20.35
N GLU A 230 1.01 6.07 21.11
CA GLU A 230 1.00 5.58 22.51
C GLU A 230 1.45 4.12 22.60
N LYS A 231 0.89 3.27 21.73
CA LYS A 231 1.24 1.85 21.70
C LYS A 231 2.64 1.58 21.17
N TYR A 232 3.11 2.35 20.18
CA TYR A 232 4.50 2.30 19.73
C TYR A 232 5.46 2.58 20.88
N ILE A 233 5.23 3.64 21.67
CA ILE A 233 6.08 3.99 22.81
C ILE A 233 6.09 2.87 23.88
N GLU A 234 4.95 2.22 24.13
CA GLU A 234 4.86 1.06 25.02
C GLU A 234 5.73 -0.10 24.51
N LEU A 235 5.63 -0.43 23.21
CA LEU A 235 6.36 -1.52 22.60
C LEU A 235 7.86 -1.22 22.46
N ALA A 236 8.24 0.01 22.11
CA ALA A 236 9.63 0.44 21.98
C ALA A 236 10.40 0.27 23.30
N LYS A 237 9.74 0.46 24.45
CA LYS A 237 10.33 0.19 25.78
C LYS A 237 10.56 -1.30 26.05
N LYS A 238 9.76 -2.18 25.44
CA LYS A 238 9.82 -3.64 25.61
C LYS A 238 10.77 -4.30 24.61
N TYR A 239 10.83 -3.79 23.39
CA TYR A 239 11.60 -4.35 22.27
C TYR A 239 12.77 -3.42 21.89
N LEU A 240 13.68 -3.16 22.85
CA LEU A 240 14.78 -2.21 22.70
C LEU A 240 15.74 -2.52 21.53
N ASN A 241 15.80 -3.78 21.10
CA ASN A 241 16.66 -4.25 20.00
C ASN A 241 15.84 -4.64 18.76
N ALA A 242 14.57 -4.25 18.66
CA ALA A 242 13.82 -4.44 17.44
C ALA A 242 14.44 -3.58 16.33
N ARG A 243 14.58 -4.16 15.14
CA ARG A 243 14.94 -3.43 13.93
C ARG A 243 13.85 -2.44 13.56
N GLU A 244 12.61 -2.87 13.79
CA GLU A 244 11.43 -2.15 13.38
C GLU A 244 10.25 -2.50 14.28
N ILE A 245 9.46 -1.47 14.60
CA ILE A 245 8.17 -1.58 15.29
C ILE A 245 7.20 -0.71 14.51
N ARG A 246 6.15 -1.32 13.98
CA ARG A 246 5.04 -0.63 13.32
C ARG A 246 3.78 -0.85 14.14
N VAL A 247 3.05 0.23 14.37
CA VAL A 247 1.73 0.17 15.00
C VAL A 247 0.79 1.05 14.20
N LEU A 248 -0.36 0.51 13.84
CA LEU A 248 -1.40 1.23 13.11
C LEU A 248 -2.77 0.92 13.71
N HIS A 249 -3.50 1.95 14.11
CA HIS A 249 -4.93 1.86 14.40
C HIS A 249 -5.71 2.49 13.26
N TYR A 250 -6.68 1.75 12.74
CA TYR A 250 -7.46 2.18 11.58
C TYR A 250 -8.87 1.59 11.64
N LYS A 251 -9.79 2.21 10.91
CA LYS A 251 -11.10 1.62 10.64
C LYS A 251 -11.05 0.81 9.35
N GLY A 252 -11.62 -0.38 9.37
CA GLY A 252 -11.73 -1.27 8.21
C GLY A 252 -13.06 -2.02 8.20
N THR A 253 -13.37 -2.63 7.06
CA THR A 253 -14.53 -3.52 6.91
C THR A 253 -14.30 -4.82 7.68
N PRO A 254 -15.27 -5.31 8.47
CA PRO A 254 -15.20 -6.65 9.05
C PRO A 254 -15.02 -7.73 7.97
N PRO A 255 -13.98 -8.61 8.07
CA PRO A 255 -13.72 -9.67 7.08
C PRO A 255 -14.88 -10.66 6.90
N ASN A 256 -15.70 -10.85 7.94
CA ASN A 256 -16.91 -11.69 7.87
C ASN A 256 -18.10 -10.99 7.20
N GLN A 257 -17.98 -9.70 6.90
CA GLN A 257 -19.01 -8.89 6.24
C GLN A 257 -18.37 -7.98 5.18
N PRO A 258 -17.72 -8.54 4.14
CA PRO A 258 -16.94 -7.77 3.17
C PRO A 258 -17.78 -6.75 2.38
N GLU A 259 -19.08 -6.99 2.26
CA GLU A 259 -20.05 -6.12 1.57
C GLU A 259 -20.66 -5.04 2.50
N SER A 260 -20.23 -4.95 3.76
CA SER A 260 -20.80 -4.00 4.73
C SER A 260 -20.14 -2.62 4.63
N ASP A 261 -20.96 -1.58 4.71
CA ASP A 261 -20.50 -0.20 4.91
C ASP A 261 -20.04 0.05 6.35
N GLU A 262 -20.25 -0.91 7.28
CA GLU A 262 -19.78 -0.79 8.65
C GLU A 262 -18.25 -0.73 8.69
N ARG A 263 -17.73 0.25 9.43
CA ARG A 263 -16.30 0.49 9.62
C ARG A 263 -15.97 0.38 11.09
N VAL A 264 -15.07 -0.54 11.41
CA VAL A 264 -14.77 -0.90 12.79
C VAL A 264 -13.27 -0.83 13.09
N TRP A 265 -12.92 -0.63 14.35
CA TRP A 265 -11.53 -0.41 14.75
C TRP A 265 -10.67 -1.66 14.76
N TYR A 266 -9.50 -1.54 14.13
CA TYR A 266 -8.43 -2.50 14.16
C TYR A 266 -7.16 -1.86 14.72
N ARG A 267 -6.31 -2.70 15.30
CA ARG A 267 -4.91 -2.40 15.58
C ARG A 267 -4.04 -3.43 14.89
N LYS A 268 -3.14 -3.00 14.02
CA LYS A 268 -2.07 -3.82 13.45
C LYS A 268 -0.76 -3.53 14.16
N ILE A 269 -0.02 -4.58 14.51
CA ILE A 269 1.32 -4.51 15.08
C ILE A 269 2.23 -5.39 14.24
N TYR A 270 3.36 -4.84 13.81
CA TYR A 270 4.46 -5.60 13.23
C TYR A 270 5.76 -5.27 13.95
N ILE A 271 6.51 -6.28 14.37
CA ILE A 271 7.80 -6.12 15.03
C ILE A 271 8.79 -7.09 14.41
N SER A 272 9.96 -6.61 14.02
CA SER A 272 11.05 -7.45 13.52
C SER A 272 12.33 -7.32 14.35
N SER A 273 13.11 -8.40 14.41
CA SER A 273 14.43 -8.43 15.03
C SER A 273 15.49 -7.81 14.10
N ASN A 274 16.66 -7.47 14.64
CA ASN A 274 17.82 -7.06 13.85
C ASN A 274 18.29 -8.11 12.84
N GLU A 275 17.99 -9.39 13.09
CA GLU A 275 18.29 -10.51 12.20
C GLU A 275 17.23 -10.66 11.09
N GLY A 276 16.15 -9.88 11.15
CA GLY A 276 15.05 -9.89 10.19
C GLY A 276 13.89 -10.81 10.56
N ASP A 277 13.95 -11.48 11.71
CA ASP A 277 12.86 -12.36 12.16
C ASP A 277 11.64 -11.56 12.58
N THR A 278 10.44 -12.01 12.18
CA THR A 278 9.18 -11.48 12.67
C THR A 278 8.96 -11.91 14.13
N LEU A 279 8.94 -10.95 15.04
CA LEU A 279 8.68 -11.16 16.47
C LEU A 279 7.19 -11.08 16.80
N VAL A 280 6.46 -10.19 16.11
CA VAL A 280 5.01 -10.00 16.21
C VAL A 280 4.49 -9.60 14.83
N ASP A 281 3.40 -10.24 14.38
CA ASP A 281 2.60 -9.82 13.23
C ASP A 281 1.13 -10.09 13.57
N GLU A 282 0.49 -9.09 14.19
CA GLU A 282 -0.81 -9.21 14.82
C GLU A 282 -1.77 -8.15 14.28
N THR A 283 -3.00 -8.54 13.98
CA THR A 283 -4.13 -7.62 13.78
C THR A 283 -5.25 -7.96 14.76
N ALA A 284 -5.59 -6.99 15.61
CA ALA A 284 -6.60 -7.13 16.65
C ALA A 284 -7.81 -6.25 16.36
N ARG A 285 -9.02 -6.74 16.64
CA ARG A 285 -10.21 -5.90 16.78
C ARG A 285 -10.15 -5.20 18.13
N VAL A 286 -10.37 -3.89 18.14
CA VAL A 286 -10.39 -3.08 19.36
C VAL A 286 -11.72 -2.34 19.49
N ASP A 287 -12.03 -1.91 20.71
CA ASP A 287 -13.20 -1.09 20.99
C ASP A 287 -13.00 0.37 20.56
N ASP A 288 -14.06 1.19 20.66
CA ASP A 288 -13.99 2.62 20.31
C ASP A 288 -13.04 3.43 21.18
N SER A 289 -12.61 2.90 22.33
CA SER A 289 -11.58 3.55 23.15
C SER A 289 -10.17 3.36 22.59
N LEU A 290 -10.01 2.42 21.64
CA LEU A 290 -8.75 1.92 21.07
C LEU A 290 -7.81 1.25 22.08
N LYS A 291 -8.26 1.08 23.33
CA LYS A 291 -7.44 0.51 24.42
C LYS A 291 -7.73 -0.96 24.65
N ASN A 292 -8.99 -1.37 24.52
CA ASN A 292 -9.37 -2.74 24.83
C ASN A 292 -9.37 -3.58 23.55
N VAL A 293 -8.61 -4.67 23.57
CA VAL A 293 -8.67 -5.70 22.54
C VAL A 293 -9.94 -6.51 22.73
N LEU A 294 -10.79 -6.54 21.72
CA LEU A 294 -11.98 -7.39 21.67
C LEU A 294 -11.57 -8.84 21.35
N PHE A 295 -10.77 -9.02 20.31
CA PHE A 295 -10.15 -10.30 19.94
C PHE A 295 -8.99 -10.09 18.97
N ILE A 296 -8.11 -11.08 18.85
CA ILE A 296 -7.05 -11.11 17.84
C ILE A 296 -7.62 -11.71 16.57
N HIS A 297 -7.90 -10.88 15.57
CA HIS A 297 -8.45 -11.34 14.29
C HIS A 297 -7.42 -12.19 13.53
N TYR A 298 -6.17 -11.76 13.58
CA TYR A 298 -5.06 -12.38 12.87
C TYR A 298 -3.78 -12.30 13.71
N ASP A 299 -3.04 -13.40 13.80
CA ASP A 299 -1.70 -13.47 14.39
C ASP A 299 -0.85 -14.45 13.59
N ARG A 300 0.25 -13.98 13.00
CA ARG A 300 1.16 -14.78 12.19
C ARG A 300 2.46 -15.03 12.93
N LYS A 301 2.86 -16.29 12.98
CA LYS A 301 4.19 -16.70 13.46
C LYS A 301 4.94 -17.38 12.33
N ILE A 302 6.19 -16.99 12.15
CA ILE A 302 7.06 -17.51 11.10
C ILE A 302 8.32 -18.10 11.76
N LYS A 303 8.76 -19.26 11.26
CA LYS A 303 10.08 -19.81 11.55
C LYS A 303 10.76 -20.16 10.24
N SER A 304 11.93 -19.61 10.02
CA SER A 304 12.72 -19.87 8.81
C SER A 304 14.06 -20.52 9.16
N ILE A 305 14.48 -21.47 8.35
CA ILE A 305 15.78 -22.14 8.40
C ILE A 305 16.44 -21.88 7.05
N GLN A 306 17.57 -21.17 7.07
CA GLN A 306 18.41 -21.00 5.88
C GLN A 306 19.23 -22.27 5.63
N LEU A 307 19.26 -22.73 4.38
CA LEU A 307 19.97 -23.92 3.95
C LEU A 307 21.09 -23.53 2.97
N SER A 308 22.08 -24.41 2.81
CA SER A 308 23.17 -24.17 1.85
C SER A 308 22.63 -24.03 0.42
N GLY A 309 23.30 -23.22 -0.41
CA GLY A 309 22.90 -23.02 -1.81
C GLY A 309 21.75 -22.03 -1.99
N GLY A 310 21.46 -21.20 -0.97
CA GLY A 310 20.39 -20.20 -1.04
C GLY A 310 18.99 -20.81 -0.93
N HIS A 311 18.87 -22.06 -0.50
CA HIS A 311 17.58 -22.70 -0.22
C HIS A 311 17.07 -22.28 1.16
N SER A 312 15.78 -22.44 1.42
CA SER A 312 15.20 -22.16 2.72
C SER A 312 14.02 -23.07 3.03
N TYR A 313 13.81 -23.33 4.31
CA TYR A 313 12.60 -23.96 4.82
C TYR A 313 11.89 -22.99 5.75
N THR A 314 10.59 -22.82 5.58
CA THR A 314 9.77 -21.91 6.38
C THR A 314 8.53 -22.62 6.90
N GLN A 315 8.24 -22.49 8.18
CA GLN A 315 6.92 -22.77 8.74
C GLN A 315 6.21 -21.45 9.03
N THR A 316 4.95 -21.37 8.63
CA THR A 316 4.06 -20.28 9.02
C THR A 316 2.85 -20.86 9.72
N VAL A 317 2.40 -20.19 10.79
CA VAL A 317 1.12 -20.47 11.40
C VAL A 317 0.36 -19.17 11.62
N ASP A 318 -0.86 -19.13 11.08
CA ASP A 318 -1.78 -18.01 11.21
C ASP A 318 -2.94 -18.39 12.11
N VAL A 319 -3.29 -17.52 13.04
CA VAL A 319 -4.58 -17.56 13.76
C VAL A 319 -5.59 -16.79 12.92
N LEU A 320 -6.77 -17.35 12.68
CA LEU A 320 -7.91 -16.64 12.07
C LEU A 320 -9.11 -16.69 13.02
N ILE A 321 -9.57 -15.52 13.45
CA ILE A 321 -10.78 -15.33 14.27
C ILE A 321 -11.64 -14.25 13.62
N ASN A 322 -12.90 -14.54 13.33
CA ASN A 322 -13.75 -13.62 12.59
C ASN A 322 -14.73 -12.83 13.46
N ASP A 323 -15.09 -13.35 14.64
CA ASP A 323 -15.95 -12.68 15.61
C ASP A 323 -15.58 -13.04 17.05
N PRO A 324 -16.05 -12.31 18.08
CA PRO A 324 -15.64 -12.54 19.46
C PRO A 324 -16.02 -13.93 20.02
N GLU A 325 -17.02 -14.61 19.46
CA GLU A 325 -17.45 -15.95 19.87
C GLU A 325 -16.78 -17.07 19.09
N ASP A 326 -16.17 -16.75 17.95
CA ASP A 326 -15.37 -17.66 17.15
C ASP A 326 -14.15 -18.17 17.94
N ILE A 327 -14.08 -19.48 18.11
CA ILE A 327 -12.90 -20.13 18.70
C ILE A 327 -11.72 -20.11 17.73
N GLY A 328 -11.96 -19.88 16.43
CA GLY A 328 -10.97 -19.69 15.39
C GLY A 328 -10.31 -20.96 14.91
N ALA A 329 -9.45 -20.81 13.91
CA ALA A 329 -8.62 -21.88 13.37
C ALA A 329 -7.15 -21.46 13.26
N CYS A 330 -6.28 -22.47 13.28
CA CYS A 330 -4.87 -22.34 12.96
C CYS A 330 -4.65 -22.78 11.52
N VAL A 331 -4.12 -21.90 10.67
CA VAL A 331 -3.72 -22.22 9.31
C VAL A 331 -2.22 -22.40 9.29
N HIS A 332 -1.76 -23.63 9.08
CA HIS A 332 -0.34 -23.98 9.09
C HIS A 332 0.17 -24.22 7.68
N HIS A 333 1.39 -23.76 7.42
CA HIS A 333 2.15 -23.98 6.20
C HIS A 333 3.53 -24.56 6.53
N GLU A 334 4.01 -25.48 5.71
CA GLU A 334 5.43 -25.85 5.64
C GLU A 334 5.93 -25.71 4.21
N LYS A 335 6.82 -24.75 3.99
CA LYS A 335 7.34 -24.42 2.68
C LYS A 335 8.82 -24.73 2.57
N LEU A 336 9.22 -25.40 1.50
CA LEU A 336 10.62 -25.57 1.10
C LEU A 336 10.83 -24.82 -0.22
N THR A 337 11.73 -23.85 -0.20
CA THR A 337 12.13 -23.04 -1.36
C THR A 337 13.53 -23.44 -1.80
N LEU A 338 13.67 -23.83 -3.06
CA LEU A 338 14.92 -24.25 -3.69
C LEU A 338 15.28 -23.27 -4.80
N ASN A 339 16.56 -22.92 -4.92
CA ASN A 339 17.08 -22.01 -5.94
C ASN A 339 18.16 -22.76 -6.73
N ILE A 340 17.85 -23.17 -7.96
CA ILE A 340 18.71 -24.03 -8.79
C ILE A 340 18.80 -23.42 -10.18
N ASN A 341 20.01 -23.08 -10.63
CA ASN A 341 20.26 -22.49 -11.96
C ASN A 341 19.35 -21.28 -12.28
N ASP A 342 19.21 -20.36 -11.32
CA ASP A 342 18.36 -19.16 -11.42
C ASP A 342 16.84 -19.44 -11.58
N ILE A 343 16.42 -20.68 -11.32
CA ILE A 343 15.01 -21.07 -11.19
C ILE A 343 14.72 -21.35 -9.71
N GLN A 344 13.65 -20.75 -9.21
CA GLN A 344 13.12 -21.01 -7.89
C GLN A 344 11.99 -22.03 -7.96
N TYR A 345 12.10 -23.09 -7.16
CA TYR A 345 11.08 -24.12 -7.00
C TYR A 345 10.57 -24.10 -5.56
N GLU A 346 9.26 -24.19 -5.38
CA GLU A 346 8.65 -24.29 -4.06
C GLU A 346 7.71 -25.49 -3.97
N ILE A 347 7.66 -26.07 -2.78
CA ILE A 347 6.59 -26.96 -2.32
C ILE A 347 6.09 -26.41 -0.99
N ASP A 348 4.78 -26.27 -0.85
CA ASP A 348 4.10 -25.79 0.35
C ASP A 348 2.96 -26.74 0.72
N ASN A 349 3.07 -27.42 1.85
CA ASN A 349 1.93 -28.16 2.40
C ASN A 349 1.18 -27.26 3.36
N TRP A 350 -0.13 -27.17 3.23
CA TRP A 350 -0.93 -26.38 4.16
C TRP A 350 -2.11 -27.14 4.74
N LYS A 351 -2.41 -26.83 6.00
CA LYS A 351 -3.40 -27.52 6.82
C LYS A 351 -4.10 -26.56 7.76
N LEU A 352 -5.43 -26.61 7.75
CA LEU A 352 -6.26 -25.91 8.72
C LEU A 352 -6.58 -26.85 9.90
N VAL A 353 -6.36 -26.37 11.11
CA VAL A 353 -6.66 -27.06 12.37
C VAL A 353 -7.63 -26.20 13.18
N GLN A 354 -8.81 -26.72 13.47
CA GLN A 354 -9.78 -26.01 14.31
C GLN A 354 -9.27 -25.93 15.74
N ARG A 355 -9.42 -24.77 16.37
CA ARG A 355 -9.06 -24.60 17.78
C ARG A 355 -10.13 -25.24 18.67
N GLU A 356 -9.71 -25.80 19.79
CA GLU A 356 -10.57 -26.41 20.80
C GLU A 356 -11.05 -25.37 21.83
N SER A 357 -10.36 -24.23 21.95
CA SER A 357 -10.73 -23.16 22.87
C SER A 357 -10.13 -21.80 22.45
N LYS A 358 -10.70 -20.70 22.95
CA LYS A 358 -10.21 -19.33 22.73
C LYS A 358 -8.82 -19.08 23.31
N ASP A 359 -8.38 -19.89 24.28
CA ASP A 359 -7.06 -19.77 24.93
C ASP A 359 -5.99 -20.64 24.25
N GLN A 360 -6.37 -21.56 23.36
CA GLN A 360 -5.41 -22.40 22.65
C GLN A 360 -4.57 -21.54 21.72
N THR A 361 -3.25 -21.56 21.89
CA THR A 361 -2.33 -20.90 20.97
C THR A 361 -2.09 -21.79 19.75
N CYS A 362 -1.95 -21.17 18.58
CA CYS A 362 -1.45 -21.88 17.41
C CYS A 362 0.08 -21.95 17.50
N ASP A 363 0.62 -23.17 17.54
CA ASP A 363 2.05 -23.44 17.56
C ASP A 363 2.51 -24.05 16.23
N PHE A 364 3.78 -24.50 16.18
CA PHE A 364 4.37 -25.08 14.97
C PHE A 364 4.33 -26.62 14.97
N ASP A 365 3.75 -27.24 16.00
CA ASP A 365 3.68 -28.69 16.18
C ASP A 365 2.44 -29.24 15.48
N VAL A 366 2.56 -29.40 14.16
CA VAL A 366 1.50 -29.90 13.32
C VAL A 366 2.03 -31.01 12.43
N ASP A 367 1.28 -32.10 12.34
CA ASP A 367 1.55 -33.19 11.41
C ASP A 367 0.93 -32.91 10.04
N PHE A 368 1.76 -32.72 9.02
CA PHE A 368 1.41 -32.51 7.63
C PHE A 368 1.22 -33.81 6.84
N SER A 369 1.40 -34.99 7.43
CA SER A 369 1.19 -36.28 6.74
C SER A 369 -0.21 -36.40 6.11
N GLY A 370 -1.21 -35.84 6.79
CA GLY A 370 -2.60 -35.73 6.33
C GLY A 370 -2.99 -34.32 5.86
N ALA A 371 -2.03 -33.46 5.48
CA ALA A 371 -2.35 -32.14 4.96
C ALA A 371 -3.24 -32.28 3.70
N PRO A 372 -4.42 -31.63 3.68
CA PRO A 372 -5.37 -31.79 2.58
C PRO A 372 -4.88 -31.15 1.28
N ASN A 373 -4.02 -30.13 1.37
CA ASN A 373 -3.59 -29.33 0.25
C ASN A 373 -2.07 -29.27 0.16
N ARG A 374 -1.57 -29.18 -1.07
CA ARG A 374 -0.16 -28.97 -1.38
C ARG A 374 -0.04 -28.11 -2.63
N ASP A 375 0.69 -27.01 -2.51
CA ASP A 375 0.98 -26.11 -3.61
C ASP A 375 2.43 -26.26 -4.05
N PHE A 376 2.66 -26.06 -5.34
CA PHE A 376 3.98 -25.94 -5.93
C PHE A 376 4.09 -24.63 -6.69
N SER A 377 5.28 -24.04 -6.69
CA SER A 377 5.57 -22.90 -7.55
C SER A 377 6.89 -23.08 -8.29
N VAL A 378 6.95 -22.56 -9.51
CA VAL A 378 8.18 -22.40 -10.29
C VAL A 378 8.26 -20.96 -10.73
N SER A 379 9.34 -20.25 -10.38
CA SER A 379 9.56 -18.89 -10.84
C SER A 379 10.97 -18.68 -11.37
N TYR A 380 11.11 -17.92 -12.46
CA TYR A 380 12.39 -17.71 -13.13
C TYR A 380 12.34 -16.46 -14.01
N ASN A 381 13.53 -15.98 -14.38
CA ASN A 381 13.69 -14.87 -15.32
C ASN A 381 14.36 -15.37 -16.60
N LYS A 382 13.85 -14.95 -17.76
CA LYS A 382 14.43 -15.28 -19.08
C LYS A 382 14.36 -14.04 -19.96
N ASN A 383 15.52 -13.54 -20.39
CA ASN A 383 15.66 -12.35 -21.24
C ASN A 383 14.95 -11.09 -20.71
N GLY A 384 15.02 -10.84 -19.39
CA GLY A 384 14.36 -9.68 -18.77
C GLY A 384 12.85 -9.82 -18.55
N VAL A 385 12.29 -11.00 -18.83
CA VAL A 385 10.88 -11.34 -18.60
C VAL A 385 10.78 -12.31 -17.43
N HIS A 386 9.84 -12.07 -16.52
CA HIS A 386 9.58 -12.90 -15.34
C HIS A 386 8.46 -13.90 -15.60
N TYR A 387 8.64 -15.14 -15.13
CA TYR A 387 7.71 -16.25 -15.30
C TYR A 387 7.36 -16.84 -13.94
N LEU A 388 6.10 -17.19 -13.75
CA LEU A 388 5.59 -17.88 -12.57
C LEU A 388 4.58 -18.95 -13.00
N ALA A 389 4.74 -20.17 -12.49
CA ALA A 389 3.72 -21.20 -12.55
C ALA A 389 3.37 -21.63 -11.13
N VAL A 390 2.08 -21.79 -10.85
CA VAL A 390 1.58 -22.29 -9.58
C VAL A 390 0.65 -23.46 -9.85
N PHE A 391 0.84 -24.53 -9.08
CA PHE A 391 0.12 -25.79 -9.19
C PHE A 391 -0.43 -26.17 -7.82
N SER A 392 -1.71 -26.50 -7.75
CA SER A 392 -2.35 -26.94 -6.52
C SER A 392 -2.77 -28.39 -6.63
N GLN A 393 -2.50 -29.15 -5.58
CA GLN A 393 -2.99 -30.50 -5.37
C GLN A 393 -3.82 -30.54 -4.10
N ASP A 394 -4.87 -31.36 -4.13
CA ASP A 394 -5.68 -31.61 -2.95
C ASP A 394 -6.20 -33.05 -2.89
N THR A 395 -6.61 -33.44 -1.69
CA THR A 395 -7.17 -34.78 -1.43
C THR A 395 -8.61 -34.91 -1.93
N GLN A 396 -9.37 -33.82 -2.03
CA GLN A 396 -10.78 -33.84 -2.44
C GLN A 396 -10.94 -34.21 -3.92
N SER A 397 -10.06 -33.69 -4.76
CA SER A 397 -9.97 -33.90 -6.20
C SER A 397 -9.16 -35.15 -6.55
N ASN A 398 -8.58 -35.83 -5.54
CA ASN A 398 -7.66 -36.95 -5.69
C ASN A 398 -6.42 -36.62 -6.54
N THR A 399 -5.89 -35.41 -6.41
CA THR A 399 -4.75 -34.93 -7.23
C THR A 399 -3.43 -34.94 -6.47
N LYS A 400 -3.43 -35.28 -5.17
CA LYS A 400 -2.23 -35.36 -4.31
C LYS A 400 -1.36 -36.59 -4.62
N GLU A 401 -0.85 -36.63 -5.84
CA GLU A 401 0.04 -37.66 -6.37
C GLU A 401 1.47 -37.14 -6.54
N GLY A 402 2.45 -38.05 -6.55
CA GLY A 402 3.86 -37.67 -6.60
C GLY A 402 4.34 -37.02 -5.29
N LEU A 403 5.64 -37.10 -5.03
CA LEU A 403 6.26 -36.53 -3.83
C LEU A 403 5.52 -36.88 -2.53
N THR A 404 4.94 -38.08 -2.41
CA THR A 404 4.01 -38.42 -1.32
C THR A 404 4.64 -38.42 0.07
N ASP A 405 5.96 -38.54 0.14
CA ASP A 405 6.74 -38.50 1.39
C ASP A 405 7.24 -37.10 1.78
N TRP A 406 6.96 -36.09 0.95
CA TRP A 406 7.34 -34.68 1.16
C TRP A 406 6.32 -33.97 2.04
N TYR A 407 6.30 -34.38 3.30
CA TYR A 407 5.58 -33.76 4.40
C TYR A 407 6.43 -33.84 5.67
N ASN A 408 6.16 -32.98 6.66
CA ASN A 408 6.99 -32.80 7.86
C ASN A 408 8.46 -32.62 7.46
N MET A 409 8.69 -31.76 6.46
CA MET A 409 9.96 -31.67 5.75
C MET A 409 11.09 -31.22 6.66
N LYS A 410 10.77 -30.42 7.69
CA LYS A 410 11.71 -29.99 8.75
C LYS A 410 12.57 -31.11 9.31
N ASP A 411 11.95 -32.26 9.61
CA ASP A 411 12.62 -33.38 10.26
C ASP A 411 13.40 -34.24 9.26
N LYS A 412 13.23 -33.99 7.97
CA LYS A 412 13.80 -34.74 6.86
C LYS A 412 14.82 -33.94 6.05
N LEU A 413 15.07 -32.65 6.36
CA LEU A 413 15.88 -31.75 5.51
C LEU A 413 17.25 -32.31 5.08
N SER A 414 17.93 -33.07 5.94
CA SER A 414 19.24 -33.70 5.62
C SER A 414 19.13 -34.99 4.80
N LEU A 415 17.95 -35.57 4.70
CA LEU A 415 17.64 -36.81 3.98
C LEU A 415 16.94 -36.55 2.64
N LEU A 416 16.40 -35.35 2.43
CA LEU A 416 15.69 -34.98 1.21
C LEU A 416 16.67 -34.80 0.05
N GLU A 417 16.43 -35.54 -1.03
CA GLU A 417 17.11 -35.30 -2.30
C GLU A 417 16.44 -34.11 -2.99
N LEU A 418 16.95 -32.91 -2.73
CA LEU A 418 16.34 -31.63 -3.16
C LEU A 418 16.12 -31.54 -4.68
N ALA A 419 16.96 -32.22 -5.48
CA ALA A 419 16.83 -32.28 -6.93
C ALA A 419 15.54 -32.97 -7.40
N VAL A 420 14.90 -33.79 -6.56
CA VAL A 420 13.66 -34.51 -6.90
C VAL A 420 12.49 -33.55 -7.09
N ILE A 421 12.39 -32.46 -6.32
CA ILE A 421 11.35 -31.44 -6.53
C ILE A 421 11.55 -30.76 -7.89
N ALA A 422 12.77 -30.31 -8.17
CA ALA A 422 13.08 -29.67 -9.44
C ALA A 422 12.78 -30.61 -10.62
N TYR A 423 13.21 -31.87 -10.54
CA TYR A 423 12.89 -32.87 -11.56
C TYR A 423 11.38 -33.10 -11.72
N TYR A 424 10.62 -33.19 -10.62
CA TYR A 424 9.17 -33.35 -10.68
C TYR A 424 8.49 -32.16 -11.36
N LEU A 425 8.92 -30.93 -11.02
CA LEU A 425 8.34 -29.70 -11.57
C LEU A 425 8.83 -29.42 -13.00
N ASP A 426 10.03 -29.82 -13.39
CA ASP A 426 10.50 -29.78 -14.78
C ASP A 426 9.62 -30.63 -15.71
N GLN A 427 8.96 -31.66 -15.17
CA GLN A 427 8.01 -32.50 -15.90
C GLN A 427 6.56 -32.03 -15.76
N SER A 428 6.30 -30.89 -15.12
CA SER A 428 4.94 -30.35 -14.92
C SER A 428 4.38 -29.60 -16.13
N GLY A 429 5.25 -29.27 -17.09
CA GLY A 429 4.96 -28.35 -18.17
C GLY A 429 4.76 -26.94 -17.62
N PHE A 430 5.73 -26.38 -16.86
CA PHE A 430 5.55 -25.08 -16.19
C PHE A 430 5.63 -23.87 -17.12
N GLU A 431 6.13 -24.02 -18.34
CA GLU A 431 6.15 -22.90 -19.28
C GLU A 431 4.73 -22.48 -19.65
N LEU A 432 4.50 -21.18 -19.89
CA LEU A 432 3.18 -20.57 -20.09
C LEU A 432 2.29 -21.33 -21.10
N ASN A 433 2.89 -21.71 -22.22
CA ASN A 433 2.18 -22.31 -23.35
C ASN A 433 2.13 -23.85 -23.30
N GLU A 434 2.88 -24.47 -22.40
CA GLU A 434 2.85 -25.93 -22.24
C GLU A 434 1.55 -26.37 -21.54
N ASP A 435 1.11 -27.58 -21.82
CA ASP A 435 0.01 -28.18 -21.08
C ASP A 435 0.52 -28.80 -19.78
N VAL A 436 -0.29 -28.75 -18.74
CA VAL A 436 0.08 -29.31 -17.44
C VAL A 436 -0.02 -30.83 -17.47
N THR A 437 1.07 -31.48 -17.10
CA THR A 437 1.27 -32.94 -17.23
C THR A 437 1.26 -33.67 -15.89
N ILE A 438 1.29 -32.94 -14.78
CA ILE A 438 1.17 -33.51 -13.42
C ILE A 438 -0.27 -33.44 -12.91
N PRO A 439 -0.69 -34.36 -12.01
CA PRO A 439 -2.00 -34.30 -11.38
C PRO A 439 -2.12 -33.05 -10.51
N VAL A 440 -3.12 -32.22 -10.80
CA VAL A 440 -3.41 -30.96 -10.09
C VAL A 440 -4.90 -30.70 -10.09
N SER A 441 -5.42 -30.07 -9.04
CA SER A 441 -6.82 -29.63 -8.99
C SER A 441 -7.01 -28.26 -9.63
N SER A 442 -6.00 -27.40 -9.54
CA SER A 442 -5.94 -26.13 -10.25
C SER A 442 -4.50 -25.75 -10.56
N TRP A 443 -4.33 -24.87 -11.52
CA TRP A 443 -3.06 -24.25 -11.84
C TRP A 443 -3.30 -22.87 -12.48
N TYR A 444 -2.32 -22.00 -12.34
CA TYR A 444 -2.22 -20.80 -13.16
C TYR A 444 -0.76 -20.53 -13.52
N LYS A 445 -0.55 -19.95 -14.69
CA LYS A 445 0.76 -19.53 -15.17
C LYS A 445 0.72 -18.07 -15.53
N ARG A 446 1.79 -17.34 -15.25
CA ARG A 446 1.89 -15.90 -15.45
C ARG A 446 3.25 -15.56 -16.07
N VAL A 447 3.21 -14.63 -17.01
CA VAL A 447 4.39 -13.97 -17.56
C VAL A 447 4.23 -12.47 -17.34
N THR A 448 5.26 -11.85 -16.78
CA THR A 448 5.37 -10.41 -16.60
C THR A 448 6.53 -9.92 -17.47
N ASP A 449 6.20 -9.21 -18.54
CA ASP A 449 7.16 -8.62 -19.47
C ASP A 449 7.30 -7.13 -19.21
N ASP A 450 8.46 -6.75 -18.68
CA ASP A 450 8.87 -5.37 -18.42
C ASP A 450 9.94 -4.88 -19.41
N SER A 451 10.19 -5.62 -20.49
CA SER A 451 11.23 -5.29 -21.47
C SER A 451 10.83 -4.20 -22.48
N GLY A 452 9.53 -3.92 -22.60
CA GLY A 452 8.96 -2.89 -23.47
C GLY A 452 8.79 -1.52 -22.80
N GLU A 453 8.10 -0.60 -23.47
CA GLU A 453 7.77 0.73 -22.92
C GLU A 453 6.77 0.66 -21.76
N SER A 454 6.04 -0.44 -21.61
CA SER A 454 5.07 -0.63 -20.53
C SER A 454 4.96 -2.12 -20.18
N ARG A 455 4.65 -2.38 -18.90
CA ARG A 455 4.45 -3.72 -18.37
C ARG A 455 3.30 -4.44 -19.07
N VAL A 456 3.52 -5.70 -19.46
CA VAL A 456 2.46 -6.60 -19.92
C VAL A 456 2.44 -7.84 -19.05
N ILE A 457 1.28 -8.12 -18.43
CA ILE A 457 1.06 -9.35 -17.65
C ILE A 457 0.13 -10.26 -18.44
N THR A 458 0.60 -11.44 -18.83
CA THR A 458 -0.24 -12.48 -19.44
C THR A 458 -0.40 -13.62 -18.45
N SER A 459 -1.63 -14.11 -18.26
CA SER A 459 -1.92 -15.26 -17.41
C SER A 459 -2.78 -16.28 -18.12
N ARG A 460 -2.55 -17.57 -17.81
CA ARG A 460 -3.29 -18.73 -18.30
C ARG A 460 -3.77 -19.53 -17.09
N PHE A 461 -5.04 -19.91 -17.09
CA PHE A 461 -5.70 -20.63 -15.99
C PHE A 461 -6.12 -22.03 -16.41
N HIS A 462 -6.27 -22.92 -15.42
CA HIS A 462 -6.64 -24.32 -15.62
C HIS A 462 -8.00 -24.55 -16.30
N ASP A 463 -8.91 -23.58 -16.24
CA ASP A 463 -10.22 -23.62 -16.89
C ASP A 463 -10.17 -23.17 -18.37
N GLY A 464 -8.97 -22.93 -18.91
CA GLY A 464 -8.76 -22.50 -20.28
C GLY A 464 -8.84 -20.98 -20.49
N ARG A 465 -9.16 -20.21 -19.44
CA ARG A 465 -9.14 -18.74 -19.53
C ARG A 465 -7.71 -18.22 -19.66
N TRP A 466 -7.59 -17.15 -20.43
CA TRP A 466 -6.41 -16.32 -20.53
C TRP A 466 -6.77 -14.88 -20.22
N THR A 467 -5.85 -14.18 -19.56
CA THR A 467 -5.95 -12.73 -19.34
C THR A 467 -4.67 -12.05 -19.76
N LYS A 468 -4.78 -10.86 -20.33
CA LYS A 468 -3.66 -9.99 -20.65
C LYS A 468 -3.96 -8.59 -20.12
N GLN A 469 -3.07 -8.10 -19.27
CA GLN A 469 -3.11 -6.74 -18.73
C GLN A 469 -1.97 -5.96 -19.37
N SER A 470 -2.31 -5.00 -20.23
CA SER A 470 -1.33 -4.09 -20.85
C SER A 470 -1.41 -2.76 -20.13
N TYR A 471 -0.37 -2.44 -19.35
CA TYR A 471 -0.31 -1.20 -18.60
C TYR A 471 0.02 -0.02 -19.52
N LYS A 472 -0.47 1.16 -19.16
CA LYS A 472 -0.13 2.43 -19.78
C LYS A 472 0.77 3.22 -18.84
N SER A 473 1.34 4.31 -19.34
CA SER A 473 2.23 5.19 -18.58
C SER A 473 1.57 5.88 -17.37
N ASP A 474 0.24 5.97 -17.34
CA ASP A 474 -0.54 6.53 -16.22
C ASP A 474 -0.94 5.47 -15.16
N GLY A 475 -0.36 4.27 -15.27
CA GLY A 475 -0.64 3.13 -14.40
C GLY A 475 -2.05 2.56 -14.54
N THR A 476 -2.86 3.01 -15.51
CA THR A 476 -4.08 2.29 -15.92
C THR A 476 -3.69 1.09 -16.80
N TYR A 477 -4.59 0.12 -16.93
CA TYR A 477 -4.36 -1.02 -17.81
C TYR A 477 -5.58 -1.33 -18.67
N VAL A 478 -5.35 -1.95 -19.82
CA VAL A 478 -6.39 -2.59 -20.61
C VAL A 478 -6.38 -4.07 -20.27
N LEU A 479 -7.52 -4.59 -19.80
CA LEU A 479 -7.72 -6.03 -19.63
C LEU A 479 -8.29 -6.61 -20.92
N GLU A 480 -7.62 -7.64 -21.41
CA GLU A 480 -8.10 -8.47 -22.50
C GLU A 480 -8.20 -9.92 -22.03
N CYS A 481 -9.21 -10.63 -22.53
CA CYS A 481 -9.42 -12.04 -22.26
C CYS A 481 -9.35 -12.87 -23.53
N SER A 482 -8.97 -14.13 -23.39
CA SER A 482 -8.90 -15.08 -24.49
C SER A 482 -9.20 -16.50 -23.99
N THR A 483 -9.62 -17.38 -24.90
CA THR A 483 -9.78 -18.83 -24.65
C THR A 483 -8.69 -19.66 -25.32
N ASP A 484 -7.85 -19.03 -26.15
CA ASP A 484 -6.80 -19.71 -26.94
C ASP A 484 -5.41 -19.06 -26.79
N GLY A 485 -5.31 -17.89 -26.14
CA GLY A 485 -4.08 -17.13 -25.99
C GLY A 485 -3.66 -16.36 -27.25
N GLU A 486 -4.42 -16.46 -28.34
CA GLU A 486 -4.13 -15.86 -29.65
C GLU A 486 -5.11 -14.75 -29.99
N ASN A 487 -6.41 -15.01 -29.79
CA ASN A 487 -7.51 -14.10 -30.08
C ASN A 487 -7.96 -13.42 -28.78
N TRP A 488 -7.71 -12.11 -28.68
CA TRP A 488 -7.94 -11.30 -27.48
C TRP A 488 -9.15 -10.38 -27.67
N THR A 489 -9.97 -10.24 -26.62
CA THR A 489 -11.12 -9.34 -26.57
C THR A 489 -11.14 -8.54 -25.27
N THR A 490 -11.63 -7.30 -25.30
CA THR A 490 -11.83 -6.48 -24.09
C THR A 490 -13.14 -6.80 -23.36
N GLU A 491 -14.01 -7.63 -23.93
CA GLU A 491 -15.25 -8.09 -23.30
C GLU A 491 -14.99 -9.41 -22.55
N CYS A 492 -14.42 -9.29 -21.35
CA CYS A 492 -14.23 -10.40 -20.43
C CYS A 492 -15.57 -10.77 -19.76
N ASN A 493 -16.25 -11.80 -20.25
CA ASN A 493 -17.44 -12.40 -19.60
C ASN A 493 -17.11 -13.68 -18.86
#